data_AF-A0A9D8THV9-F1
#
_entry.id   AF-A0A9D8THV9-F1
#
_cell.length_a   1.000
_cell.length_b   1.000
_cell.length_c   1.000
_cell.angle_alpha   90.00
_cell.angle_beta   90.00
_cell.angle_gamma   90.00
#
_symmetry.space_group_name_H-M   'P 1'
#
loop_
_entity.id
_entity.type
_entity.pdbx_description
1 polymer ?
#
loop_
_entity_poly.entity_id
_entity_poly.type
_entity_poly.pdbx_seq_one_letter_code
_entity_poly.pdbx_strand_id
1 'polypeptide(L)'
;MKQKKFLTCDGNQAAAHISYMFSEVAAIYPITPSSTMAEYVDEWAAAGRKNIFGETVYVQEMQSEAGAAGAVHGSLQAGALTTTYTASQGLLLMIPNMYKIAGELLPCVFHVSARTLASHALCIFGDHQDVMSCRQTGFAMLAEGSVQEVMDLAGVAHLATIKSRVPFVNFFDGFRTSHEIQKIEALENEDLAPLIDQEALAEFRARALNPDAPVMRGMAENPDHFFQHRESCNPYYEAVPDIVADYMKEISKITGREYKPFTYYGAPDAENIIIAMGSVTEAIREVIDYKMAQGEKVGLIAVHLYRPFSVKYLANVLPASVKRICVLDRTKEPGANGEPLYLDVVEAFAKAAELAAYKDTLIVGGRYGLGSKDTTPAQILAVYENLALPQPKNQFTIGIVDDVTFTSLPQGEEIAVGGEGMFEAKFYGLGADGTVGANKNSVKIIGDNTDKHCQAYFSYDSKKSGGFTCSHLRFGDTPIRSTYLVNTPNFVACHVQAYLNMYDVTRGLRQNGTFLLNTIWNAEELAKNL
;
A
#
# COMPACT_ATOMS: atom_id res chain seq x y z
N MET A 1 -11.75 26.33 11.89
CA MET A 1 -11.16 25.08 11.35
C MET A 1 -10.63 24.28 12.53
N LYS A 2 -10.91 22.98 12.61
CA LYS A 2 -10.35 22.09 13.65
C LYS A 2 -8.82 22.11 13.51
N GLN A 3 -8.09 22.16 14.62
CA GLN A 3 -6.63 22.12 14.59
C GLN A 3 -6.18 20.73 14.11
N LYS A 4 -5.38 20.67 13.04
CA LYS A 4 -4.85 19.41 12.51
C LYS A 4 -3.90 18.77 13.52
N LYS A 5 -4.05 17.48 13.75
CA LYS A 5 -3.16 16.69 14.60
C LYS A 5 -2.21 15.90 13.72
N PHE A 6 -0.92 15.97 14.05
CA PHE A 6 0.11 15.25 13.32
C PHE A 6 0.68 14.14 14.18
N LEU A 7 1.04 13.03 13.52
CA LEU A 7 1.64 11.85 14.13
C LEU A 7 2.79 11.39 13.24
N THR A 8 3.93 11.10 13.86
CA THR A 8 5.04 10.42 13.18
C THR A 8 4.94 8.93 13.42
N CYS A 9 4.43 8.17 12.46
CA CYS A 9 4.16 6.74 12.57
C CYS A 9 4.44 5.98 11.27
N ASP A 10 4.38 4.65 11.33
CA ASP A 10 4.42 3.80 10.14
C ASP A 10 3.03 3.44 9.61
N GLY A 11 2.99 2.81 8.42
CA GLY A 11 1.74 2.37 7.79
C GLY A 11 0.96 1.37 8.65
N ASN A 12 1.64 0.44 9.33
CA ASN A 12 0.96 -0.51 10.22
C ASN A 12 0.27 0.21 11.39
N GLN A 13 0.93 1.18 12.02
CA GLN A 13 0.33 1.95 13.10
C GLN A 13 -0.86 2.80 12.60
N ALA A 14 -0.77 3.37 11.39
CA ALA A 14 -1.88 4.09 10.77
C ALA A 14 -3.10 3.19 10.52
N ALA A 15 -2.90 2.02 9.90
CA ALA A 15 -3.96 1.06 9.63
C ALA A 15 -4.58 0.52 10.93
N ALA A 16 -3.75 0.15 11.91
CA ALA A 16 -4.18 -0.29 13.23
C ALA A 16 -4.99 0.81 13.93
N HIS A 17 -4.57 2.07 13.83
CA HIS A 17 -5.24 3.19 14.47
C HIS A 17 -6.69 3.30 14.00
N ILE A 18 -6.91 3.28 12.68
CA ILE A 18 -8.23 3.35 12.09
C ILE A 18 -9.02 2.06 12.33
N SER A 19 -8.41 0.89 12.14
CA SER A 19 -9.06 -0.40 12.39
C SER A 19 -9.60 -0.52 13.83
N TYR A 20 -8.84 -0.03 14.81
CA TYR A 20 -9.27 0.01 16.21
C TYR A 20 -10.56 0.82 16.41
N MET A 21 -10.75 1.92 15.67
CA MET A 21 -11.92 2.79 15.81
C MET A 21 -13.23 2.08 15.46
N PHE A 22 -13.21 1.20 14.46
CA PHE A 22 -14.39 0.58 13.87
C PHE A 22 -14.66 -0.85 14.33
N SER A 23 -13.73 -1.46 15.08
CA SER A 23 -13.81 -2.88 15.42
C SER A 23 -14.26 -3.09 16.87
N GLU A 24 -15.05 -4.13 17.10
CA GLU A 24 -15.36 -4.65 18.43
C GLU A 24 -14.50 -5.88 18.74
N VAL A 25 -14.22 -6.69 17.71
CA VAL A 25 -13.41 -7.91 17.82
C VAL A 25 -12.29 -7.86 16.78
N ALA A 26 -11.11 -8.37 17.16
CA ALA A 26 -10.01 -8.64 16.25
C ALA A 26 -9.53 -10.09 16.45
N ALA A 27 -9.79 -10.97 15.49
CA ALA A 27 -9.26 -12.32 15.49
C ALA A 27 -7.96 -12.36 14.67
N ILE A 28 -6.85 -12.73 15.28
CA ILE A 28 -5.51 -12.48 14.74
C ILE A 28 -4.64 -13.75 14.70
N TYR A 29 -3.60 -13.69 13.88
CA TYR A 29 -2.44 -14.59 13.94
C TYR A 29 -1.21 -13.84 13.41
N PRO A 30 -0.04 -13.96 14.05
CA PRO A 30 1.12 -13.16 13.67
C PRO A 30 1.80 -13.65 12.39
N ILE A 31 1.95 -12.76 11.40
CA ILE A 31 2.75 -12.99 10.20
C ILE A 31 3.42 -11.68 9.74
N THR A 32 4.72 -11.71 9.45
CA THR A 32 5.43 -10.54 8.93
C THR A 32 4.92 -10.17 7.52
N PRO A 33 4.77 -8.89 7.15
CA PRO A 33 4.99 -7.68 7.96
C PRO A 33 3.72 -7.12 8.63
N SER A 34 2.64 -7.90 8.79
CA SER A 34 1.38 -7.41 9.37
C SER A 34 1.31 -7.51 10.89
N SER A 35 2.19 -8.31 11.53
CA SER A 35 2.15 -8.58 12.98
C SER A 35 2.02 -7.33 13.85
N THR A 36 2.74 -6.25 13.52
CA THR A 36 2.75 -5.05 14.37
C THR A 36 1.40 -4.34 14.43
N MET A 37 0.51 -4.52 13.44
CA MET A 37 -0.87 -4.01 13.52
C MET A 37 -1.63 -4.67 14.68
N ALA A 38 -1.51 -5.99 14.79
CA ALA A 38 -2.15 -6.77 15.84
C ALA A 38 -1.57 -6.43 17.22
N GLU A 39 -0.24 -6.27 17.30
CA GLU A 39 0.46 -5.86 18.52
C GLU A 39 -0.01 -4.49 19.02
N TYR A 40 -0.14 -3.48 18.14
CA TYR A 40 -0.65 -2.16 18.53
C TYR A 40 -2.09 -2.22 19.04
N VAL A 41 -2.95 -3.01 18.39
CA VAL A 41 -4.35 -3.15 18.78
C VAL A 41 -4.46 -3.83 20.15
N ASP A 42 -3.67 -4.86 20.40
CA ASP A 42 -3.59 -5.54 21.69
C ASP A 42 -3.07 -4.60 22.79
N GLU A 43 -1.97 -3.87 22.54
CA GLU A 43 -1.41 -2.89 23.47
C GLU A 43 -2.43 -1.80 23.83
N TRP A 44 -3.13 -1.25 22.83
CA TRP A 44 -4.13 -0.21 23.05
C TRP A 44 -5.38 -0.72 23.78
N ALA A 45 -5.80 -1.96 23.50
CA ALA A 45 -6.88 -2.60 24.26
C ALA A 45 -6.49 -2.81 25.73
N ALA A 46 -5.29 -3.30 26.00
CA ALA A 46 -4.76 -3.46 27.35
C ALA A 46 -4.60 -2.11 28.08
N ALA A 47 -4.27 -1.04 27.35
CA ALA A 47 -4.20 0.33 27.88
C ALA A 47 -5.58 1.00 28.07
N GLY A 48 -6.68 0.33 27.71
CA GLY A 48 -8.04 0.84 27.90
C GLY A 48 -8.50 1.86 26.85
N ARG A 49 -7.84 1.92 25.68
CA ARG A 49 -8.26 2.78 24.57
C ARG A 49 -9.69 2.43 24.14
N LYS A 50 -10.47 3.44 23.76
CA LYS A 50 -11.87 3.24 23.33
C LYS A 50 -12.01 3.40 21.82
N ASN A 51 -12.76 2.47 21.21
CA ASN A 51 -13.24 2.57 19.83
C ASN A 51 -14.37 3.61 19.73
N ILE A 52 -14.94 3.82 18.54
CA ILE A 52 -16.04 4.78 18.31
C ILE A 52 -17.30 4.42 19.11
N PHE A 53 -17.45 3.15 19.50
CA PHE A 53 -18.57 2.65 20.29
C PHE A 53 -18.37 2.77 21.81
N GLY A 54 -17.23 3.33 22.26
CA GLY A 54 -16.92 3.49 23.69
C GLY A 54 -16.39 2.22 24.38
N GLU A 55 -16.02 1.20 23.60
CA GLU A 55 -15.56 -0.10 24.07
C GLU A 55 -14.08 -0.34 23.76
N THR A 56 -13.45 -1.25 24.50
CA THR A 56 -12.10 -1.75 24.18
C THR A 56 -12.24 -2.91 23.21
N VAL A 57 -11.41 -2.94 22.15
CA VAL A 57 -11.41 -4.06 21.18
C VAL A 57 -11.06 -5.38 21.89
N TYR A 58 -11.85 -6.42 21.65
CA TYR A 58 -11.54 -7.77 22.10
C TYR A 58 -10.60 -8.45 21.11
N VAL A 59 -9.35 -8.68 21.52
CA VAL A 59 -8.31 -9.30 20.69
C VAL A 59 -8.19 -10.78 21.06
N GLN A 60 -8.23 -11.65 20.07
CA GLN A 60 -8.05 -13.09 20.25
C GLN A 60 -7.09 -13.66 19.23
N GLU A 61 -5.96 -14.18 19.72
CA GLU A 61 -5.02 -14.97 18.90
C GLU A 61 -5.57 -16.38 18.68
N MET A 62 -5.49 -16.83 17.43
CA MET A 62 -5.92 -18.17 17.00
C MET A 62 -4.70 -19.09 16.75
N GLN A 63 -4.94 -20.35 16.38
CA GLN A 63 -3.87 -21.31 16.08
C GLN A 63 -3.22 -21.13 14.70
N SER A 64 -3.90 -20.44 13.78
CA SER A 64 -3.45 -20.08 12.43
C SER A 64 -4.38 -19.03 11.82
N GLU A 65 -4.00 -18.43 10.69
CA GLU A 65 -4.86 -17.51 9.92
C GLU A 65 -6.14 -18.17 9.42
N ALA A 66 -6.15 -19.48 9.15
CA ALA A 66 -7.38 -20.20 8.82
C ALA A 66 -8.35 -20.21 10.02
N GLY A 67 -7.83 -20.40 11.23
CA GLY A 67 -8.60 -20.29 12.48
C GLY A 67 -9.08 -18.87 12.72
N ALA A 68 -8.22 -17.87 12.50
CA ALA A 68 -8.58 -16.46 12.56
C ALA A 68 -9.71 -16.12 11.59
N ALA A 69 -9.64 -16.53 10.33
CA ALA A 69 -10.70 -16.28 9.35
C ALA A 69 -12.04 -16.95 9.73
N GLY A 70 -11.99 -18.15 10.30
CA GLY A 70 -13.20 -18.82 10.83
C GLY A 70 -13.78 -18.10 12.05
N ALA A 71 -12.94 -17.59 12.95
CA ALA A 71 -13.37 -16.78 14.08
C ALA A 71 -13.96 -15.43 13.65
N VAL A 72 -13.35 -14.77 12.64
CA VAL A 72 -13.91 -13.58 11.99
C VAL A 72 -15.31 -13.90 11.44
N HIS A 73 -15.43 -14.97 10.66
CA HIS A 73 -16.72 -15.38 10.09
C HIS A 73 -17.79 -15.60 11.15
N GLY A 74 -17.48 -16.36 12.21
CA GLY A 74 -18.41 -16.63 13.31
C GLY A 74 -18.79 -15.37 14.09
N SER A 75 -17.84 -14.48 14.36
CA SER A 75 -18.08 -13.23 15.09
C SER A 75 -18.97 -12.26 14.31
N LEU A 76 -18.74 -12.15 12.99
CA LEU A 76 -19.61 -11.37 12.10
C LEU A 76 -21.02 -11.96 12.03
N GLN A 77 -21.14 -13.28 11.98
CA GLN A 77 -22.44 -13.98 12.02
C GLN A 77 -23.20 -13.74 13.32
N ALA A 78 -22.48 -13.60 14.44
CA ALA A 78 -23.04 -13.21 15.74
C ALA A 78 -23.31 -11.69 15.87
N GLY A 79 -23.05 -10.91 14.82
CA GLY A 79 -23.39 -9.50 14.76
C GLY A 79 -22.37 -8.57 15.39
N ALA A 80 -21.10 -8.96 15.54
CA ALA A 80 -20.02 -8.06 15.98
C ALA A 80 -19.17 -7.63 14.78
N LEU A 81 -18.81 -6.34 14.71
CA LEU A 81 -17.89 -5.81 13.69
C LEU A 81 -16.49 -6.34 13.99
N THR A 82 -15.98 -7.14 13.06
CA THR A 82 -14.72 -7.88 13.26
C THR A 82 -13.72 -7.61 12.15
N THR A 83 -12.48 -7.34 12.55
CA THR A 83 -11.33 -7.10 11.68
C THR A 83 -10.27 -8.20 11.84
N THR A 84 -9.31 -8.24 10.92
CA THR A 84 -8.11 -9.07 11.05
C THR A 84 -6.93 -8.43 10.32
N TYR A 85 -5.72 -8.90 10.62
CA TYR A 85 -4.45 -8.41 10.08
C TYR A 85 -3.67 -9.60 9.52
N THR A 86 -3.30 -9.56 8.24
CA THR A 86 -2.60 -10.69 7.61
C THR A 86 -1.73 -10.26 6.43
N ALA A 87 -1.01 -11.22 5.84
CA ALA A 87 -0.18 -11.04 4.66
C ALA A 87 0.15 -12.41 4.05
N SER A 88 0.54 -12.45 2.77
CA SER A 88 1.19 -13.59 2.12
C SER A 88 0.47 -14.93 2.36
N GLN A 89 1.18 -15.90 2.94
CA GLN A 89 0.67 -17.24 3.23
C GLN A 89 -0.55 -17.21 4.14
N GLY A 90 -0.57 -16.27 5.09
CA GLY A 90 -1.69 -16.11 6.01
C GLY A 90 -2.97 -15.76 5.27
N LEU A 91 -2.90 -14.81 4.32
CA LEU A 91 -4.03 -14.44 3.49
C LEU A 91 -4.54 -15.63 2.65
N LEU A 92 -3.64 -16.46 2.11
CA LEU A 92 -4.04 -17.67 1.38
C LEU A 92 -4.85 -18.63 2.24
N LEU A 93 -4.50 -18.78 3.52
CA LEU A 93 -5.25 -19.61 4.47
C LEU A 93 -6.63 -19.04 4.81
N MET A 94 -6.85 -17.74 4.61
CA MET A 94 -8.14 -17.10 4.83
C MET A 94 -9.09 -17.21 3.64
N ILE A 95 -8.58 -17.46 2.42
CA ILE A 95 -9.37 -17.51 1.16
C ILE A 95 -10.68 -18.33 1.28
N PRO A 96 -10.69 -19.55 1.86
CA PRO A 96 -11.93 -20.32 1.98
C PRO A 96 -13.04 -19.59 2.76
N ASN A 97 -12.67 -18.91 3.86
CA ASN A 97 -13.61 -18.13 4.65
C ASN A 97 -13.95 -16.79 3.99
N MET A 98 -13.05 -16.20 3.19
CA MET A 98 -13.37 -14.99 2.42
C MET A 98 -14.56 -15.24 1.49
N TYR A 99 -14.63 -16.40 0.80
CA TYR A 99 -15.81 -16.74 0.00
C TYR A 99 -17.10 -16.80 0.81
N LYS A 100 -17.04 -17.34 2.04
CA LYS A 100 -18.20 -17.42 2.94
C LYS A 100 -18.63 -16.05 3.43
N ILE A 101 -17.68 -15.23 3.89
CA ILE A 101 -17.92 -13.88 4.39
C ILE A 101 -18.53 -12.99 3.28
N ALA A 102 -17.98 -13.03 2.08
CA ALA A 102 -18.50 -12.27 0.93
C ALA A 102 -19.83 -12.81 0.42
N GLY A 103 -19.98 -14.14 0.32
CA GLY A 103 -21.22 -14.78 -0.12
C GLY A 103 -22.40 -14.55 0.83
N GLU A 104 -22.13 -14.32 2.11
CA GLU A 104 -23.13 -14.02 3.14
C GLU A 104 -23.32 -12.51 3.38
N LEU A 105 -22.61 -11.66 2.61
CA LEU A 105 -22.69 -10.19 2.68
C LEU A 105 -22.51 -9.67 4.12
N LEU A 106 -21.37 -10.03 4.70
CA LEU A 106 -20.97 -9.64 6.05
C LEU A 106 -19.97 -8.48 6.00
N PRO A 107 -20.24 -7.37 6.73
CA PRO A 107 -19.38 -6.20 6.71
C PRO A 107 -18.10 -6.45 7.53
N CYS A 108 -16.96 -6.58 6.86
CA CYS A 108 -15.66 -6.65 7.51
C CYS A 108 -14.56 -5.98 6.68
N VAL A 109 -13.41 -5.75 7.32
CA VAL A 109 -12.19 -5.26 6.66
C VAL A 109 -11.01 -6.12 7.07
N PHE A 110 -10.29 -6.64 6.09
CA PHE A 110 -9.01 -7.32 6.28
C PHE A 110 -7.92 -6.32 5.94
N HIS A 111 -7.09 -5.97 6.92
CA HIS A 111 -5.94 -5.09 6.71
C HIS A 111 -4.73 -5.94 6.33
N VAL A 112 -4.23 -5.74 5.10
CA VAL A 112 -3.19 -6.57 4.51
C VAL A 112 -1.96 -5.75 4.17
N SER A 113 -0.85 -6.04 4.84
CA SER A 113 0.46 -5.54 4.41
C SER A 113 0.97 -6.46 3.29
N ALA A 114 0.61 -6.15 2.04
CA ALA A 114 0.76 -7.02 0.88
C ALA A 114 2.21 -7.54 0.73
N ARG A 115 2.36 -8.85 0.61
CA ARG A 115 3.63 -9.57 0.69
C ARG A 115 3.71 -10.71 -0.32
N THR A 116 4.93 -10.87 -0.84
CA THR A 116 5.36 -11.96 -1.71
C THR A 116 4.90 -13.34 -1.23
N LEU A 117 4.36 -14.14 -2.14
CA LEU A 117 4.10 -15.55 -1.89
C LEU A 117 5.36 -16.39 -2.07
N ALA A 118 5.52 -17.39 -1.20
CA ALA A 118 6.55 -18.41 -1.31
C ALA A 118 6.32 -19.24 -2.58
N SER A 119 7.20 -19.06 -3.56
CA SER A 119 7.18 -19.78 -4.83
C SER A 119 8.43 -20.66 -4.96
N HIS A 120 9.45 -20.21 -5.71
CA HIS A 120 10.77 -20.84 -5.74
C HIS A 120 11.56 -20.62 -4.42
N ALA A 121 11.19 -19.59 -3.66
CA ALA A 121 11.74 -19.27 -2.35
C ALA A 121 10.71 -18.50 -1.51
N LEU A 122 10.87 -18.53 -0.19
CA LEU A 122 10.17 -17.65 0.74
C LEU A 122 10.74 -16.22 0.62
N CYS A 123 9.86 -15.24 0.62
CA CYS A 123 10.24 -13.83 0.73
C CYS A 123 9.31 -13.13 1.73
N ILE A 124 9.89 -12.41 2.69
CA ILE A 124 9.09 -11.65 3.68
C ILE A 124 8.62 -10.29 3.14
N PHE A 125 9.17 -9.87 2.01
CA PHE A 125 9.05 -8.51 1.51
C PHE A 125 7.82 -8.30 0.61
N GLY A 126 7.50 -7.03 0.38
CA GLY A 126 6.25 -6.56 -0.20
C GLY A 126 6.16 -6.66 -1.72
N ASP A 127 5.09 -7.30 -2.18
CA ASP A 127 4.53 -7.21 -3.52
C ASP A 127 3.04 -7.62 -3.45
N HIS A 128 2.31 -7.62 -4.56
CA HIS A 128 0.86 -7.84 -4.58
C HIS A 128 0.45 -9.30 -4.84
N GLN A 129 1.37 -10.27 -4.80
CA GLN A 129 1.03 -11.66 -5.15
C GLN A 129 -0.08 -12.25 -4.27
N ASP A 130 -0.11 -11.91 -2.99
CA ASP A 130 -1.08 -12.39 -2.03
C ASP A 130 -2.48 -11.80 -2.27
N VAL A 131 -2.59 -10.47 -2.35
CA VAL A 131 -3.86 -9.78 -2.63
C VAL A 131 -4.41 -10.14 -4.01
N MET A 132 -3.55 -10.33 -5.01
CA MET A 132 -3.99 -10.79 -6.33
C MET A 132 -4.50 -12.23 -6.33
N SER A 133 -4.09 -13.06 -5.36
CA SER A 133 -4.57 -14.45 -5.21
C SER A 133 -5.97 -14.55 -4.61
N CYS A 134 -6.50 -13.46 -4.03
CA CYS A 134 -7.85 -13.41 -3.47
C CYS A 134 -8.82 -12.51 -4.26
N ARG A 135 -8.43 -11.99 -5.43
CA ARG A 135 -9.23 -11.04 -6.23
C ARG A 135 -10.61 -11.55 -6.69
N GLN A 136 -10.80 -12.87 -6.65
CA GLN A 136 -12.01 -13.59 -7.07
C GLN A 136 -12.92 -14.00 -5.90
N THR A 137 -12.52 -13.72 -4.65
CA THR A 137 -13.25 -14.17 -3.45
C THR A 137 -14.59 -13.46 -3.25
N GLY A 138 -14.79 -12.31 -3.90
CA GLY A 138 -15.92 -11.41 -3.66
C GLY A 138 -15.60 -10.29 -2.67
N PHE A 139 -14.38 -10.19 -2.16
CA PHE A 139 -14.00 -8.99 -1.40
C PHE A 139 -13.80 -7.80 -2.35
N ALA A 140 -14.28 -6.63 -1.94
CA ALA A 140 -13.80 -5.37 -2.48
C ALA A 140 -12.32 -5.19 -2.11
N MET A 141 -11.55 -4.48 -2.94
CA MET A 141 -10.10 -4.33 -2.74
C MET A 141 -9.73 -2.86 -2.88
N LEU A 142 -9.26 -2.29 -1.77
CA LEU A 142 -8.82 -0.90 -1.66
C LEU A 142 -7.31 -0.85 -1.40
N ALA A 143 -6.59 -0.12 -2.24
CA ALA A 143 -5.13 -0.02 -2.24
C ALA A 143 -4.67 1.36 -1.80
N GLU A 144 -3.59 1.41 -1.01
CA GLU A 144 -3.09 2.64 -0.40
C GLU A 144 -1.58 2.80 -0.71
N GLY A 145 -1.20 3.97 -1.25
CA GLY A 145 0.13 4.25 -1.77
C GLY A 145 1.11 4.91 -0.79
N SER A 146 0.64 5.45 0.33
CA SER A 146 1.50 6.09 1.34
C SER A 146 0.96 5.91 2.75
N VAL A 147 1.78 6.18 3.76
CA VAL A 147 1.36 6.13 5.17
C VAL A 147 0.17 7.07 5.43
N GLN A 148 0.13 8.23 4.76
CA GLN A 148 -1.01 9.15 4.84
C GLN A 148 -2.25 8.56 4.17
N GLU A 149 -2.12 7.96 2.98
CA GLU A 149 -3.25 7.29 2.33
C GLU A 149 -3.79 6.13 3.17
N VAL A 150 -2.93 5.40 3.90
CA VAL A 150 -3.35 4.37 4.87
C VAL A 150 -4.21 4.95 5.99
N MET A 151 -3.83 6.10 6.55
CA MET A 151 -4.64 6.78 7.57
C MET A 151 -5.99 7.24 7.02
N ASP A 152 -6.03 7.72 5.78
CA ASP A 152 -7.22 8.35 5.22
C ASP A 152 -8.22 7.35 4.64
N LEU A 153 -7.74 6.31 3.96
CA LEU A 153 -8.56 5.39 3.17
C LEU A 153 -8.98 4.14 3.94
N ALA A 154 -8.26 3.75 4.99
CA ALA A 154 -8.68 2.65 5.86
C ALA A 154 -10.09 2.88 6.44
N GLY A 155 -10.44 4.14 6.73
CA GLY A 155 -11.75 4.53 7.21
C GLY A 155 -12.83 4.39 6.14
N VAL A 156 -12.48 4.67 4.88
CA VAL A 156 -13.37 4.45 3.73
C VAL A 156 -13.74 2.98 3.62
N ALA A 157 -12.79 2.05 3.77
CA ALA A 157 -13.08 0.61 3.72
C ALA A 157 -14.09 0.19 4.82
N HIS A 158 -13.92 0.68 6.05
CA HIS A 158 -14.83 0.39 7.17
C HIS A 158 -16.22 1.01 7.00
N LEU A 159 -16.29 2.25 6.53
CA LEU A 159 -17.57 2.92 6.28
C LEU A 159 -18.31 2.28 5.09
N ALA A 160 -17.59 1.96 4.02
CA ALA A 160 -18.16 1.35 2.82
C ALA A 160 -18.59 -0.10 3.06
N THR A 161 -17.85 -0.90 3.84
CA THR A 161 -18.25 -2.29 4.16
C THR A 161 -19.55 -2.33 4.95
N ILE A 162 -19.73 -1.43 5.93
CA ILE A 162 -20.97 -1.33 6.71
C ILE A 162 -22.16 -1.00 5.80
N LYS A 163 -22.01 0.00 4.93
CA LYS A 163 -23.08 0.47 4.04
C LYS A 163 -23.42 -0.51 2.91
N SER A 164 -22.40 -1.09 2.28
CA SER A 164 -22.57 -1.98 1.12
C SER A 164 -22.82 -3.44 1.48
N ARG A 165 -22.47 -3.84 2.72
CA ARG A 165 -22.37 -5.23 3.18
C ARG A 165 -21.32 -6.09 2.47
N VAL A 166 -20.57 -5.53 1.52
CA VAL A 166 -19.49 -6.22 0.81
C VAL A 166 -18.22 -6.08 1.63
N PRO A 167 -17.54 -7.17 2.01
CA PRO A 167 -16.31 -7.11 2.79
C PRO A 167 -15.14 -6.55 1.98
N PHE A 168 -14.16 -5.94 2.66
CA PHE A 168 -13.02 -5.26 2.04
C PHE A 168 -11.68 -5.91 2.41
N VAL A 169 -10.80 -6.07 1.42
CA VAL A 169 -9.36 -6.15 1.63
C VAL A 169 -8.83 -4.73 1.50
N ASN A 170 -8.37 -4.15 2.60
CA ASN A 170 -7.66 -2.88 2.60
C ASN A 170 -6.16 -3.18 2.66
N PHE A 171 -5.40 -2.78 1.63
CA PHE A 171 -4.01 -3.21 1.52
C PHE A 171 -3.04 -2.11 1.10
N PHE A 172 -1.82 -2.28 1.59
CA PHE A 172 -0.68 -1.40 1.35
C PHE A 172 0.60 -2.22 1.30
N ASP A 173 1.64 -1.66 0.66
CA ASP A 173 2.83 -2.44 0.33
C ASP A 173 3.63 -2.83 1.58
N GLY A 174 3.84 -4.13 1.76
CA GLY A 174 4.61 -4.69 2.88
C GLY A 174 6.04 -4.14 2.91
N PHE A 175 6.49 -3.74 4.09
CA PHE A 175 7.69 -2.95 4.36
C PHE A 175 7.68 -1.55 3.74
N ARG A 176 7.48 -1.44 2.42
CA ARG A 176 7.64 -0.18 1.69
C ARG A 176 6.70 0.92 2.18
N THR A 177 5.49 0.56 2.56
CA THR A 177 4.53 1.44 3.25
C THR A 177 4.36 1.01 4.70
N SER A 178 4.25 -0.30 4.96
CA SER A 178 3.90 -0.79 6.30
C SER A 178 4.94 -0.48 7.39
N HIS A 179 6.22 -0.34 7.02
CA HIS A 179 7.33 -0.03 7.95
C HIS A 179 8.03 1.29 7.61
N GLU A 180 7.56 2.01 6.59
CA GLU A 180 8.04 3.37 6.34
C GLU A 180 7.42 4.29 7.37
N ILE A 181 8.26 5.05 8.08
CA ILE A 181 7.80 6.05 9.04
C ILE A 181 7.62 7.36 8.30
N GLN A 182 6.46 7.99 8.44
CA GLN A 182 6.19 9.33 7.95
C GLN A 182 5.53 10.21 9.02
N LYS A 183 5.74 11.52 8.93
CA LYS A 183 4.90 12.51 9.63
C LYS A 183 3.62 12.72 8.82
N ILE A 184 2.49 12.31 9.37
CA ILE A 184 1.17 12.35 8.73
C ILE A 184 0.16 13.14 9.58
N GLU A 185 -0.90 13.62 8.94
CA GLU A 185 -2.11 14.10 9.63
C GLU A 185 -2.93 12.90 10.10
N ALA A 186 -3.24 12.85 11.39
CA ALA A 186 -4.02 11.78 12.00
C ALA A 186 -5.50 12.15 12.08
N LEU A 187 -6.37 11.19 11.75
CA LEU A 187 -7.81 11.27 11.99
C LEU A 187 -8.14 10.80 13.41
N GLU A 188 -9.20 11.33 14.01
CA GLU A 188 -9.68 10.90 15.32
C GLU A 188 -11.10 10.29 15.25
N ASN A 189 -11.53 9.65 16.34
CA ASN A 189 -12.86 9.05 16.42
C ASN A 189 -13.96 10.06 16.04
N GLU A 190 -13.83 11.32 16.48
CA GLU A 190 -14.84 12.36 16.21
C GLU A 190 -14.90 12.80 14.75
N ASP A 191 -13.85 12.55 13.96
CA ASP A 191 -13.82 12.86 12.54
C ASP A 191 -14.60 11.81 11.72
N LEU A 192 -14.56 10.54 12.15
CA LEU A 192 -15.13 9.41 11.40
C LEU A 192 -16.45 8.89 11.96
N ALA A 193 -16.71 9.01 13.26
CA ALA A 193 -17.95 8.54 13.88
C ALA A 193 -19.23 9.11 13.23
N PRO A 194 -19.29 10.41 12.86
CA PRO A 194 -20.48 10.97 12.20
C PRO A 194 -20.77 10.39 10.81
N LEU A 195 -19.80 9.74 10.17
CA LEU A 195 -19.96 9.16 8.84
C LEU A 195 -20.57 7.76 8.85
N ILE A 196 -20.67 7.11 10.02
CA ILE A 196 -21.24 5.76 10.13
C ILE A 196 -22.73 5.79 9.76
N ASP A 197 -23.09 4.98 8.76
CA ASP A 197 -24.48 4.72 8.39
C ASP A 197 -25.17 3.91 9.51
N GLN A 198 -25.89 4.62 10.38
CA GLN A 198 -26.52 4.03 11.56
C GLN A 198 -27.64 3.04 11.20
N GLU A 199 -28.31 3.24 10.07
CA GLU A 199 -29.35 2.32 9.60
C GLU A 199 -28.72 1.01 9.12
N ALA A 200 -27.69 1.09 8.27
CA ALA A 200 -26.97 -0.09 7.81
C ALA A 200 -26.32 -0.88 8.97
N LEU A 201 -25.78 -0.16 9.98
CA LEU A 201 -25.24 -0.78 11.19
C LEU A 201 -26.34 -1.50 11.99
N ALA A 202 -27.49 -0.84 12.22
CA ALA A 202 -28.62 -1.45 12.93
C ALA A 202 -29.15 -2.68 12.20
N GLU A 203 -29.24 -2.65 10.87
CA GLU A 203 -29.63 -3.80 10.07
C GLU A 203 -28.64 -4.96 10.17
N PHE A 204 -27.32 -4.68 10.19
CA PHE A 204 -26.31 -5.71 10.42
C PHE A 204 -26.54 -6.43 11.75
N ARG A 205 -26.79 -5.68 12.83
CA ARG A 205 -27.11 -6.26 14.15
C ARG A 205 -28.42 -7.05 14.14
N ALA A 206 -29.45 -6.53 13.47
CA ALA A 206 -30.75 -7.21 13.36
C ALA A 206 -30.66 -8.54 12.59
N ARG A 207 -29.68 -8.69 11.70
CA ARG A 207 -29.38 -9.93 10.97
C ARG A 207 -28.45 -10.88 11.74
N ALA A 208 -28.05 -10.59 12.97
CA ALA A 208 -27.19 -11.49 13.75
C ALA A 208 -27.90 -12.83 14.04
N LEU A 209 -27.13 -13.91 14.18
CA LEU A 209 -27.66 -15.18 14.68
C LEU A 209 -28.07 -15.01 16.15
N ASN A 210 -29.37 -15.09 16.42
CA ASN A 210 -29.95 -14.95 17.76
C ASN A 210 -31.04 -16.02 17.98
N PRO A 211 -31.03 -16.79 19.08
CA PRO A 211 -32.06 -17.80 19.36
C PRO A 211 -33.48 -17.24 19.48
N ASP A 212 -33.64 -15.95 19.80
CA ASP A 212 -34.95 -15.29 19.90
C ASP A 212 -35.54 -14.94 18.52
N ALA A 213 -34.71 -14.91 17.47
CA ALA A 213 -35.10 -14.69 16.08
C ALA A 213 -34.24 -15.55 15.11
N PRO A 214 -34.38 -16.89 15.16
CA PRO A 214 -33.44 -17.79 14.51
C PRO A 214 -33.59 -17.79 12.99
N VAL A 215 -32.46 -17.88 12.30
CA VAL A 215 -32.37 -18.10 10.85
C VAL A 215 -31.38 -19.21 10.56
N MET A 216 -31.49 -19.83 9.38
CA MET A 216 -30.53 -20.83 8.90
C MET A 216 -29.67 -20.24 7.78
N ARG A 217 -28.36 -20.51 7.80
CA ARG A 217 -27.37 -20.00 6.83
C ARG A 217 -26.39 -21.10 6.42
N GLY A 218 -25.74 -20.94 5.27
CA GLY A 218 -24.71 -21.86 4.80
C GLY A 218 -25.23 -23.26 4.46
N MET A 219 -26.44 -23.36 3.93
CA MET A 219 -27.02 -24.62 3.47
C MET A 219 -26.24 -25.21 2.30
N ALA A 220 -26.40 -26.52 2.09
CA ALA A 220 -26.00 -27.18 0.85
C ALA A 220 -27.11 -27.03 -0.18
N GLU A 221 -26.78 -26.50 -1.36
CA GLU A 221 -27.74 -26.28 -2.44
C GLU A 221 -27.44 -27.17 -3.64
N ASN A 222 -28.49 -27.62 -4.32
CA ASN A 222 -28.41 -28.39 -5.55
C ASN A 222 -28.30 -27.44 -6.78
N PRO A 223 -27.97 -27.99 -7.97
CA PRO A 223 -27.83 -27.19 -9.19
C PRO A 223 -29.08 -26.43 -9.65
N ASP A 224 -30.26 -26.77 -9.12
CA ASP A 224 -31.55 -26.15 -9.47
C ASP A 224 -31.73 -24.73 -8.88
N HIS A 225 -30.98 -24.36 -7.83
CA HIS A 225 -31.08 -23.05 -7.18
C HIS A 225 -29.76 -22.30 -7.02
N PHE A 226 -28.63 -23.03 -6.91
CA PHE A 226 -27.34 -22.43 -6.54
C PHE A 226 -26.94 -21.27 -7.44
N PHE A 227 -27.14 -21.38 -8.75
CA PHE A 227 -26.72 -20.34 -9.69
C PHE A 227 -27.53 -19.06 -9.49
N GLN A 228 -28.86 -19.17 -9.33
CA GLN A 228 -29.75 -18.03 -9.10
C GLN A 228 -29.40 -17.31 -7.79
N HIS A 229 -29.13 -18.06 -6.72
CA HIS A 229 -28.71 -17.46 -5.45
C HIS A 229 -27.33 -16.82 -5.54
N ARG A 230 -26.39 -17.41 -6.30
CA ARG A 230 -25.06 -16.82 -6.49
C ARG A 230 -25.09 -15.48 -7.22
N GLU A 231 -26.00 -15.30 -8.18
CA GLU A 231 -26.20 -14.04 -8.93
C GLU A 231 -27.04 -13.01 -8.15
N SER A 232 -27.73 -13.42 -7.08
CA SER A 232 -28.57 -12.50 -6.29
C SER A 232 -27.78 -11.41 -5.56
N CYS A 233 -26.46 -11.56 -5.43
CA CYS A 233 -25.60 -10.54 -4.82
C CYS A 233 -25.27 -9.37 -5.77
N ASN A 234 -25.54 -9.47 -7.07
CA ASN A 234 -25.07 -8.50 -8.08
C ASN A 234 -25.40 -7.03 -7.72
N PRO A 235 -26.62 -6.68 -7.26
CA PRO A 235 -26.93 -5.30 -6.91
C PRO A 235 -26.05 -4.71 -5.80
N TYR A 236 -25.57 -5.55 -4.87
CA TYR A 236 -24.68 -5.09 -3.80
C TYR A 236 -23.31 -4.69 -4.37
N TYR A 237 -22.75 -5.50 -5.27
CA TYR A 237 -21.45 -5.24 -5.90
C TYR A 237 -21.51 -4.08 -6.89
N GLU A 238 -22.62 -3.93 -7.63
CA GLU A 238 -22.86 -2.80 -8.54
C GLU A 238 -22.88 -1.46 -7.80
N ALA A 239 -23.33 -1.44 -6.53
CA ALA A 239 -23.39 -0.24 -5.71
C ALA A 239 -22.04 0.15 -5.05
N VAL A 240 -21.11 -0.80 -4.87
CA VAL A 240 -19.85 -0.54 -4.14
C VAL A 240 -19.04 0.62 -4.72
N PRO A 241 -18.81 0.76 -6.05
CA PRO A 241 -18.00 1.85 -6.58
C PRO A 241 -18.53 3.24 -6.22
N ASP A 242 -19.84 3.44 -6.29
CA ASP A 242 -20.47 4.72 -5.96
C ASP A 242 -20.43 4.98 -4.45
N ILE A 243 -20.67 3.96 -3.62
CA ILE A 243 -20.54 4.05 -2.14
C ILE A 243 -19.10 4.45 -1.74
N VAL A 244 -18.09 3.83 -2.34
CA VAL A 244 -16.68 4.14 -2.06
C VAL A 244 -16.35 5.56 -2.51
N ALA A 245 -16.80 5.98 -3.70
CA ALA A 245 -16.57 7.33 -4.19
C ALA A 245 -17.21 8.40 -3.28
N ASP A 246 -18.40 8.14 -2.75
CA ASP A 246 -19.07 9.05 -1.82
C ASP A 246 -18.30 9.17 -0.50
N TYR A 247 -17.84 8.06 0.09
CA TYR A 247 -17.03 8.13 1.31
C TYR A 247 -15.66 8.75 1.08
N MET A 248 -14.99 8.48 -0.05
CA MET A 248 -13.76 9.18 -0.42
C MET A 248 -13.97 10.69 -0.52
N LYS A 249 -15.12 11.13 -1.06
CA LYS A 249 -15.50 12.55 -1.10
C LYS A 249 -15.69 13.14 0.29
N GLU A 250 -16.31 12.44 1.23
CA GLU A 250 -16.42 12.91 2.62
C GLU A 250 -15.05 13.00 3.31
N ILE A 251 -14.18 12.00 3.13
CA ILE A 251 -12.79 12.05 3.62
C ILE A 251 -12.03 13.22 2.99
N SER A 252 -12.23 13.50 1.70
CA SER A 252 -11.63 14.66 1.05
C SER A 252 -12.07 15.99 1.64
N LYS A 253 -13.33 16.11 2.08
CA LYS A 253 -13.79 17.33 2.78
C LYS A 253 -13.16 17.50 4.15
N ILE A 254 -12.96 16.40 4.89
CA ILE A 254 -12.36 16.41 6.23
C ILE A 254 -10.87 16.78 6.15
N THR A 255 -10.15 16.12 5.25
CA THR A 255 -8.68 16.17 5.16
C THR A 255 -8.16 17.31 4.29
N GLY A 256 -8.95 17.71 3.28
CA GLY A 256 -8.54 18.57 2.18
C GLY A 256 -7.74 17.86 1.08
N ARG A 257 -7.58 16.53 1.15
CA ARG A 257 -6.87 15.72 0.15
C ARG A 257 -7.87 15.03 -0.78
N GLU A 258 -7.70 15.17 -2.09
CA GLU A 258 -8.64 14.63 -3.06
C GLU A 258 -8.47 13.11 -3.25
N TYR A 259 -9.54 12.35 -3.00
CA TYR A 259 -9.61 10.92 -3.19
C TYR A 259 -10.79 10.55 -4.08
N LYS A 260 -10.56 9.58 -4.96
CA LYS A 260 -11.52 8.99 -5.89
C LYS A 260 -11.12 7.53 -6.13
N PRO A 261 -12.02 6.65 -6.60
CA PRO A 261 -11.67 5.25 -6.93
C PRO A 261 -10.42 5.13 -7.84
N PHE A 262 -10.27 6.09 -8.75
CA PHE A 262 -9.07 6.31 -9.57
C PHE A 262 -8.72 7.80 -9.49
N THR A 263 -7.44 8.14 -9.35
CA THR A 263 -6.98 9.54 -9.31
C THR A 263 -5.93 9.79 -10.39
N TYR A 264 -6.05 10.90 -11.11
CA TYR A 264 -5.08 11.32 -12.12
C TYR A 264 -4.08 12.33 -11.54
N TYR A 265 -2.81 12.20 -11.93
CA TYR A 265 -1.75 13.15 -11.63
C TYR A 265 -0.86 13.36 -12.86
N GLY A 266 -0.59 14.61 -13.24
CA GLY A 266 0.32 14.95 -14.32
C GLY A 266 -0.21 16.00 -15.27
N ALA A 267 0.37 16.08 -16.47
CA ALA A 267 0.03 17.10 -17.45
C ALA A 267 -1.45 16.98 -17.88
N PRO A 268 -2.25 18.05 -17.92
CA PRO A 268 -3.64 18.00 -18.38
C PRO A 268 -3.79 17.48 -19.82
N ASP A 269 -2.74 17.63 -20.63
CA ASP A 269 -2.64 17.19 -22.01
C ASP A 269 -1.64 16.03 -22.20
N ALA A 270 -1.48 15.17 -21.19
CA ALA A 270 -0.58 14.02 -21.26
C ALA A 270 -0.92 13.08 -22.44
N GLU A 271 0.12 12.64 -23.16
CA GLU A 271 -0.02 11.65 -24.24
C GLU A 271 0.37 10.24 -23.80
N ASN A 272 1.31 10.14 -22.85
CA ASN A 272 1.81 8.89 -22.31
C ASN A 272 1.52 8.85 -20.80
N ILE A 273 0.79 7.83 -20.34
CA ILE A 273 0.47 7.69 -18.92
C ILE A 273 0.85 6.32 -18.37
N ILE A 274 1.06 6.26 -17.06
CA ILE A 274 1.18 5.00 -16.31
C ILE A 274 -0.13 4.76 -15.54
N ILE A 275 -0.58 3.51 -15.46
CA ILE A 275 -1.62 3.06 -14.52
C ILE A 275 -0.96 2.11 -13.53
N ALA A 276 -1.04 2.42 -12.23
CA ALA A 276 -0.39 1.65 -11.19
C ALA A 276 -1.14 1.74 -9.86
N MET A 277 -0.74 0.90 -8.92
CA MET A 277 -1.38 0.74 -7.61
C MET A 277 -0.34 0.63 -6.49
N GLY A 278 -0.68 1.08 -5.28
CA GLY A 278 0.21 1.03 -4.13
C GLY A 278 1.34 2.07 -4.20
N SER A 279 2.43 1.80 -3.49
CA SER A 279 3.46 2.81 -3.17
C SER A 279 4.25 3.36 -4.35
N VAL A 280 4.26 2.64 -5.47
CA VAL A 280 4.92 3.12 -6.69
C VAL A 280 4.27 4.39 -7.22
N THR A 281 2.98 4.61 -6.92
CA THR A 281 2.25 5.79 -7.36
C THR A 281 2.89 7.09 -6.84
N GLU A 282 3.42 7.10 -5.61
CA GLU A 282 4.15 8.25 -5.05
C GLU A 282 5.47 8.50 -5.80
N ALA A 283 6.27 7.45 -6.02
CA ALA A 283 7.52 7.55 -6.79
C ALA A 283 7.27 8.03 -8.23
N ILE A 284 6.18 7.57 -8.87
CA ILE A 284 5.81 8.01 -10.22
C ILE A 284 5.40 9.49 -10.22
N ARG A 285 4.67 9.98 -9.22
CA ARG A 285 4.32 11.41 -9.11
C ARG A 285 5.56 12.29 -9.06
N GLU A 286 6.59 11.87 -8.31
CA GLU A 286 7.86 12.59 -8.21
C GLU A 286 8.60 12.63 -9.56
N VAL A 287 8.58 11.53 -10.31
CA VAL A 287 9.15 11.49 -11.68
C VAL A 287 8.34 12.34 -12.65
N ILE A 288 7.01 12.37 -12.54
CA ILE A 288 6.15 13.22 -13.36
C ILE A 288 6.49 14.69 -13.12
N ASP A 289 6.66 15.12 -11.87
CA ASP A 289 7.05 16.50 -11.55
C ASP A 289 8.37 16.90 -12.23
N TYR A 290 9.36 16.00 -12.18
CA TYR A 290 10.63 16.17 -12.87
C TYR A 290 10.49 16.27 -14.40
N LYS A 291 9.72 15.39 -15.03
CA LYS A 291 9.52 15.40 -16.50
C LYS A 291 8.66 16.58 -16.97
N MET A 292 7.66 16.99 -16.19
CA MET A 292 6.84 18.16 -16.49
C MET A 292 7.65 19.46 -16.40
N ALA A 293 8.60 19.56 -15.48
CA ALA A 293 9.54 20.69 -15.44
C ALA A 293 10.41 20.79 -16.71
N GLN A 294 10.54 19.68 -17.46
CA GLN A 294 11.23 19.62 -18.76
C GLN A 294 10.28 19.80 -19.96
N GLY A 295 8.99 20.04 -19.71
CA GLY A 295 7.98 20.24 -20.75
C GLY A 295 7.41 18.93 -21.33
N GLU A 296 7.68 17.78 -20.72
CA GLU A 296 7.12 16.51 -21.17
C GLU A 296 5.65 16.33 -20.73
N LYS A 297 4.87 15.68 -21.60
CA LYS A 297 3.42 15.46 -21.43
C LYS A 297 3.12 14.05 -20.90
N VAL A 298 3.43 13.85 -19.63
CA VAL A 298 3.28 12.56 -18.94
C VAL A 298 2.29 12.63 -17.79
N GLY A 299 1.73 11.48 -17.41
CA GLY A 299 0.80 11.39 -16.28
C GLY A 299 0.67 9.99 -15.68
N LEU A 300 -0.07 9.91 -14.59
CA LEU A 300 -0.33 8.71 -13.81
C LEU A 300 -1.82 8.64 -13.49
N ILE A 301 -2.40 7.44 -13.59
CA ILE A 301 -3.62 7.08 -12.88
C ILE A 301 -3.25 6.14 -11.74
N ALA A 302 -3.47 6.60 -10.51
CA ALA A 302 -3.36 5.78 -9.31
C ALA A 302 -4.70 5.08 -9.06
N VAL A 303 -4.65 3.75 -8.94
CA VAL A 303 -5.80 2.89 -8.65
C VAL A 303 -5.93 2.75 -7.14
N HIS A 304 -7.04 3.25 -6.57
CA HIS A 304 -7.37 3.07 -5.16
C HIS A 304 -8.37 1.93 -4.99
N LEU A 305 -9.50 1.96 -5.71
CA LEU A 305 -10.46 0.85 -5.72
C LEU A 305 -10.17 -0.11 -6.88
N TYR A 306 -9.50 -1.21 -6.59
CA TYR A 306 -9.20 -2.24 -7.58
C TYR A 306 -10.37 -3.21 -7.82
N ARG A 307 -11.13 -3.54 -6.77
CA ARG A 307 -12.34 -4.36 -6.87
C ARG A 307 -13.50 -3.75 -6.08
N PRO A 308 -14.72 -3.68 -6.65
CA PRO A 308 -15.03 -3.88 -8.07
C PRO A 308 -14.33 -2.88 -8.99
N PHE A 309 -13.85 -3.33 -10.15
CA PHE A 309 -13.12 -2.47 -11.09
C PHE A 309 -14.12 -1.61 -11.87
N SER A 310 -14.16 -0.30 -11.58
CA SER A 310 -15.18 0.59 -12.16
C SER A 310 -14.66 1.36 -13.37
N VAL A 311 -15.06 0.92 -14.57
CA VAL A 311 -14.70 1.61 -15.82
C VAL A 311 -15.26 3.03 -15.89
N LYS A 312 -16.46 3.26 -15.32
CA LYS A 312 -17.05 4.60 -15.13
C LYS A 312 -16.07 5.55 -14.45
N TYR A 313 -15.49 5.17 -13.31
CA TYR A 313 -14.57 6.04 -12.57
C TYR A 313 -13.18 6.13 -13.22
N LEU A 314 -12.71 5.09 -13.91
CA LEU A 314 -11.48 5.15 -14.70
C LEU A 314 -11.60 6.15 -15.85
N ALA A 315 -12.69 6.09 -16.63
CA ALA A 315 -12.94 6.98 -17.75
C ALA A 315 -13.02 8.45 -17.31
N ASN A 316 -13.62 8.72 -16.14
CA ASN A 316 -13.78 10.08 -15.61
C ASN A 316 -12.47 10.81 -15.31
N VAL A 317 -11.35 10.10 -15.16
CA VAL A 317 -10.04 10.70 -14.83
C VAL A 317 -9.03 10.63 -15.98
N LEU A 318 -9.39 10.01 -17.11
CA LEU A 318 -8.50 9.82 -18.24
C LEU A 318 -8.41 11.09 -19.09
N PRO A 319 -7.23 11.69 -19.32
CA PRO A 319 -7.09 12.84 -20.21
C PRO A 319 -7.46 12.48 -21.66
N ALA A 320 -8.13 13.39 -22.38
CA ALA A 320 -8.57 13.16 -23.76
C ALA A 320 -7.40 13.00 -24.76
N SER A 321 -6.20 13.44 -24.39
CA SER A 321 -4.98 13.41 -25.21
C SER A 321 -4.21 12.10 -25.14
N VAL A 322 -4.61 11.15 -24.29
CA VAL A 322 -3.86 9.91 -24.06
C VAL A 322 -3.79 9.06 -25.33
N LYS A 323 -2.56 8.69 -25.70
CA LYS A 323 -2.28 7.82 -26.85
C LYS A 323 -1.64 6.50 -26.44
N ARG A 324 -0.89 6.49 -25.33
CA ARG A 324 -0.17 5.30 -24.85
C ARG A 324 -0.27 5.16 -23.35
N ILE A 325 -0.47 3.93 -22.90
CA ILE A 325 -0.62 3.55 -21.50
C ILE A 325 0.38 2.44 -21.18
N CYS A 326 1.12 2.60 -20.09
CA CYS A 326 1.81 1.49 -19.44
C CYS A 326 1.06 1.11 -18.17
N VAL A 327 0.71 -0.16 -18.02
CA VAL A 327 0.18 -0.71 -16.77
C VAL A 327 1.31 -1.40 -16.02
N LEU A 328 1.52 -1.00 -14.76
CA LEU A 328 2.54 -1.58 -13.90
C LEU A 328 1.90 -2.47 -12.84
N ASP A 329 2.25 -3.75 -12.88
CA ASP A 329 1.79 -4.76 -11.94
C ASP A 329 2.92 -5.16 -10.98
N ARG A 330 2.61 -5.18 -9.68
CA ARG A 330 3.52 -5.62 -8.62
C ARG A 330 3.34 -7.10 -8.32
N THR A 331 3.15 -7.92 -9.34
CA THR A 331 2.93 -9.37 -9.21
C THR A 331 3.49 -10.11 -10.42
N LYS A 332 3.48 -11.45 -10.37
CA LYS A 332 3.77 -12.30 -11.52
C LYS A 332 2.83 -13.49 -11.51
N GLU A 333 2.09 -13.66 -12.60
CA GLU A 333 1.30 -14.88 -12.87
C GLU A 333 1.99 -15.71 -13.97
N PRO A 334 2.77 -16.75 -13.62
CA PRO A 334 3.50 -17.53 -14.62
C PRO A 334 2.57 -18.19 -15.63
N GLY A 335 2.77 -17.89 -16.91
CA GLY A 335 1.97 -18.46 -18.02
C GLY A 335 0.67 -17.71 -18.33
N ALA A 336 0.33 -16.67 -17.56
CA ALA A 336 -0.77 -15.79 -17.92
C ALA A 336 -0.44 -14.93 -19.15
N ASN A 337 -1.47 -14.49 -19.88
CA ASN A 337 -1.33 -13.59 -21.03
C ASN A 337 -1.00 -12.14 -20.64
N GLY A 338 -0.94 -11.86 -19.34
CA GLY A 338 -0.63 -10.58 -18.73
C GLY A 338 -0.99 -10.61 -17.25
N GLU A 339 -0.51 -9.62 -16.51
CA GLU A 339 -0.78 -9.48 -15.08
C GLU A 339 -2.18 -8.91 -14.81
N PRO A 340 -2.73 -9.07 -13.59
CA PRO A 340 -4.14 -8.79 -13.31
C PRO A 340 -4.60 -7.37 -13.65
N LEU A 341 -3.87 -6.33 -13.23
CA LEU A 341 -4.27 -4.95 -13.50
C LEU A 341 -4.16 -4.64 -15.00
N TYR A 342 -3.09 -5.11 -15.65
CA TYR A 342 -2.95 -5.03 -17.10
C TYR A 342 -4.13 -5.67 -17.83
N LEU A 343 -4.56 -6.87 -17.44
CA LEU A 343 -5.69 -7.55 -18.07
C LEU A 343 -7.01 -6.80 -17.88
N ASP A 344 -7.27 -6.26 -16.69
CA ASP A 344 -8.47 -5.45 -16.44
C ASP A 344 -8.49 -4.17 -17.28
N VAL A 345 -7.34 -3.49 -17.41
CA VAL A 345 -7.22 -2.30 -18.27
C VAL A 345 -7.40 -2.66 -19.74
N VAL A 346 -6.78 -3.73 -20.23
CA VAL A 346 -6.95 -4.18 -21.62
C VAL A 346 -8.42 -4.52 -21.90
N GLU A 347 -9.09 -5.22 -20.99
CA GLU A 347 -10.50 -5.58 -21.14
C GLU A 347 -11.39 -4.33 -21.18
N ALA A 348 -11.19 -3.39 -20.25
CA ALA A 348 -11.94 -2.15 -20.15
C ALA A 348 -11.83 -1.32 -21.44
N PHE A 349 -10.60 -1.11 -21.95
CA PHE A 349 -10.38 -0.35 -23.19
C PHE A 349 -10.88 -1.08 -24.44
N ALA A 350 -10.94 -2.42 -24.42
CA ALA A 350 -11.41 -3.21 -25.54
C ALA A 350 -12.95 -3.24 -25.66
N LYS A 351 -13.69 -3.20 -24.54
CA LYS A 351 -15.14 -3.47 -24.54
C LYS A 351 -16.03 -2.36 -23.99
N ALA A 352 -15.53 -1.47 -23.13
CA ALA A 352 -16.38 -0.51 -22.45
C ALA A 352 -16.77 0.67 -23.35
N ALA A 353 -18.05 1.02 -23.35
CA ALA A 353 -18.58 2.13 -24.14
C ALA A 353 -18.01 3.48 -23.68
N GLU A 354 -17.75 3.63 -22.38
CA GLU A 354 -17.17 4.80 -21.74
C GLU A 354 -15.75 5.11 -22.26
N LEU A 355 -15.04 4.09 -22.76
CA LEU A 355 -13.69 4.21 -23.28
C LEU A 355 -13.62 4.12 -24.81
N ALA A 356 -14.75 4.14 -25.52
CA ALA A 356 -14.79 4.00 -26.97
C ALA A 356 -13.98 5.06 -27.73
N ALA A 357 -13.81 6.26 -27.15
CA ALA A 357 -12.97 7.32 -27.71
C ALA A 357 -11.46 7.01 -27.68
N TYR A 358 -11.06 6.01 -26.87
CA TYR A 358 -9.68 5.59 -26.64
C TYR A 358 -9.35 4.23 -27.27
N LYS A 359 -10.19 3.74 -28.19
CA LYS A 359 -10.02 2.41 -28.83
C LYS A 359 -8.66 2.20 -29.52
N ASP A 360 -8.02 3.29 -29.95
CA ASP A 360 -6.73 3.29 -30.66
C ASP A 360 -5.54 3.52 -29.71
N THR A 361 -5.79 3.61 -28.39
CA THR A 361 -4.74 3.76 -27.37
C THR A 361 -3.89 2.49 -27.29
N LEU A 362 -2.57 2.66 -27.41
CA LEU A 362 -1.62 1.56 -27.24
C LEU A 362 -1.46 1.25 -25.74
N ILE A 363 -1.63 -0.02 -25.35
CA ILE A 363 -1.48 -0.46 -23.96
C ILE A 363 -0.34 -1.48 -23.88
N VAL A 364 0.61 -1.25 -22.99
CA VAL A 364 1.69 -2.19 -22.64
C VAL A 364 1.69 -2.48 -21.14
N GLY A 365 2.10 -3.69 -20.76
CA GLY A 365 2.25 -4.13 -19.38
C GLY A 365 3.71 -4.27 -18.97
N GLY A 366 4.00 -3.99 -17.71
CA GLY A 366 5.31 -4.17 -17.11
C GLY A 366 5.21 -4.66 -15.67
N ARG A 367 6.20 -5.44 -15.22
CA ARG A 367 6.32 -5.90 -13.84
C ARG A 367 7.41 -5.15 -13.09
N TYR A 368 7.18 -4.89 -11.81
CA TYR A 368 8.13 -4.22 -10.94
C TYR A 368 8.04 -4.73 -9.50
N GLY A 369 9.03 -4.38 -8.67
CA GLY A 369 8.87 -4.36 -7.21
C GLY A 369 8.62 -5.70 -6.50
N LEU A 370 8.75 -6.85 -7.17
CA LEU A 370 8.59 -8.18 -6.57
C LEU A 370 9.56 -8.35 -5.39
N GLY A 371 9.09 -8.85 -4.25
CA GLY A 371 9.93 -9.01 -3.06
C GLY A 371 10.59 -7.72 -2.54
N SER A 372 9.88 -6.59 -2.59
CA SER A 372 10.42 -5.24 -2.33
C SER A 372 11.69 -4.91 -3.10
N LYS A 373 11.83 -5.42 -4.33
CA LYS A 373 12.87 -4.93 -5.24
C LYS A 373 12.74 -3.41 -5.37
N ASP A 374 13.81 -2.68 -5.05
CA ASP A 374 13.77 -1.22 -5.02
C ASP A 374 13.39 -0.67 -6.41
N THR A 375 12.42 0.24 -6.45
CA THR A 375 11.84 0.79 -7.68
C THR A 375 12.15 2.28 -7.70
N THR A 376 13.25 2.64 -8.36
CA THR A 376 13.83 3.98 -8.29
C THR A 376 13.27 4.90 -9.36
N PRO A 377 13.43 6.23 -9.23
CA PRO A 377 13.06 7.20 -10.26
C PRO A 377 13.67 6.87 -11.63
N ALA A 378 14.93 6.42 -11.67
CA ALA A 378 15.60 6.04 -12.92
C ALA A 378 14.89 4.88 -13.64
N GLN A 379 14.31 3.94 -12.90
CA GLN A 379 13.54 2.84 -13.47
C GLN A 379 12.19 3.30 -14.01
N ILE A 380 11.51 4.23 -13.33
CA ILE A 380 10.25 4.81 -13.82
C ILE A 380 10.49 5.71 -15.04
N LEU A 381 11.61 6.43 -15.10
CA LEU A 381 12.04 7.14 -16.31
C LEU A 381 12.15 6.19 -17.51
N ALA A 382 12.78 5.03 -17.34
CA ALA A 382 12.88 4.01 -18.38
C ALA A 382 11.51 3.52 -18.87
N VAL A 383 10.47 3.51 -18.01
CA VAL A 383 9.09 3.19 -18.42
C VAL A 383 8.52 4.26 -19.35
N TYR A 384 8.67 5.54 -19.02
CA TYR A 384 8.22 6.63 -19.90
C TYR A 384 9.01 6.69 -21.20
N GLU A 385 10.33 6.45 -21.15
CA GLU A 385 11.18 6.35 -22.34
C GLU A 385 10.73 5.19 -23.24
N ASN A 386 10.43 4.02 -22.66
CA ASN A 386 9.86 2.89 -23.39
C ASN A 386 8.52 3.25 -24.05
N LEU A 387 7.62 3.94 -23.34
CA LEU A 387 6.36 4.41 -23.90
C LEU A 387 6.55 5.40 -25.06
N ALA A 388 7.60 6.22 -25.03
CA ALA A 388 7.90 7.18 -26.08
C ALA A 388 8.46 6.53 -27.36
N LEU A 389 8.89 5.26 -27.31
CA LEU A 389 9.40 4.56 -28.49
C LEU A 389 8.32 4.38 -29.57
N PRO A 390 8.70 4.32 -30.85
CA PRO A 390 7.77 3.96 -31.93
C PRO A 390 7.12 2.58 -31.73
N GLN A 391 7.86 1.64 -31.13
CA GLN A 391 7.40 0.31 -30.75
C GLN A 391 7.81 0.04 -29.30
N PRO A 392 6.98 0.46 -28.32
CA PRO A 392 7.23 0.19 -26.92
C PRO A 392 7.29 -1.32 -26.66
N LYS A 393 8.26 -1.74 -25.85
CA LYS A 393 8.35 -3.11 -25.37
C LYS A 393 7.16 -3.40 -24.46
N ASN A 394 6.49 -4.52 -24.71
CA ASN A 394 5.41 -5.03 -23.87
C ASN A 394 5.92 -6.19 -22.98
N GLN A 395 5.19 -6.51 -21.91
CA GLN A 395 5.47 -7.58 -20.95
C GLN A 395 6.88 -7.50 -20.34
N PHE A 396 7.37 -6.27 -20.14
CA PHE A 396 8.72 -6.00 -19.69
C PHE A 396 8.87 -6.16 -18.18
N THR A 397 10.11 -6.05 -17.70
CA THR A 397 10.44 -5.94 -16.27
C THR A 397 11.31 -4.70 -16.02
N ILE A 398 11.22 -4.12 -14.81
CA ILE A 398 12.17 -3.09 -14.35
C ILE A 398 12.84 -3.52 -13.03
N GLY A 399 14.03 -2.99 -12.77
CA GLY A 399 14.82 -3.24 -11.56
C GLY A 399 15.69 -4.50 -11.62
N ILE A 400 15.61 -5.31 -12.68
CA ILE A 400 16.48 -6.47 -12.91
C ILE A 400 17.18 -6.38 -14.25
N VAL A 401 18.24 -7.17 -14.42
CA VAL A 401 18.82 -7.48 -15.73
C VAL A 401 18.38 -8.89 -16.07
N ASP A 402 17.49 -9.01 -17.06
CA ASP A 402 17.04 -10.29 -17.58
C ASP A 402 17.79 -10.58 -18.89
N ASP A 403 18.90 -11.30 -18.77
CA ASP A 403 19.75 -11.73 -19.88
C ASP A 403 19.37 -13.13 -20.43
N VAL A 404 18.26 -13.69 -19.97
CA VAL A 404 17.74 -15.00 -20.41
C VAL A 404 16.56 -14.82 -21.35
N THR A 405 15.53 -14.11 -20.91
CA THR A 405 14.32 -13.83 -21.70
C THR A 405 14.25 -12.41 -22.24
N PHE A 406 15.26 -11.59 -21.93
CA PHE A 406 15.39 -10.23 -22.44
C PHE A 406 14.14 -9.38 -22.22
N THR A 407 13.48 -9.52 -21.07
CA THR A 407 12.27 -8.74 -20.73
C THR A 407 12.60 -7.40 -20.07
N SER A 408 13.76 -7.27 -19.43
CA SER A 408 14.12 -6.06 -18.68
C SER A 408 14.27 -4.83 -19.58
N LEU A 409 13.86 -3.66 -19.09
CA LEU A 409 14.21 -2.36 -19.67
C LEU A 409 15.61 -1.94 -19.18
N PRO A 410 16.41 -1.26 -20.03
CA PRO A 410 17.67 -0.68 -19.59
C PRO A 410 17.41 0.42 -18.56
N GLN A 411 18.23 0.48 -17.52
CA GLN A 411 18.17 1.51 -16.49
C GLN A 411 19.21 2.61 -16.77
N GLY A 412 18.79 3.87 -16.71
CA GLY A 412 19.69 5.03 -16.70
C GLY A 412 20.38 5.26 -15.35
N GLU A 413 21.10 6.36 -15.24
CA GLU A 413 21.74 6.77 -13.99
C GLU A 413 20.71 7.18 -12.92
N GLU A 414 21.05 6.97 -11.65
CA GLU A 414 20.23 7.45 -10.53
C GLU A 414 20.27 8.96 -10.45
N ILE A 415 19.09 9.59 -10.31
CA ILE A 415 18.94 11.04 -10.25
C ILE A 415 18.22 11.46 -8.97
N ALA A 416 18.51 12.68 -8.51
CA ALA A 416 17.80 13.30 -7.39
C ALA A 416 16.53 13.99 -7.89
N VAL A 417 15.35 13.45 -7.54
CA VAL A 417 14.04 14.00 -7.94
C VAL A 417 13.17 14.49 -6.78
N GLY A 418 13.62 14.33 -5.52
CA GLY A 418 12.86 14.69 -4.30
C GLY A 418 12.63 16.17 -4.04
N GLY A 419 12.94 17.05 -5.01
CA GLY A 419 12.80 18.49 -4.92
C GLY A 419 14.03 19.23 -4.36
N GLU A 420 14.11 20.52 -4.65
CA GLU A 420 15.14 21.39 -4.08
C GLU A 420 14.95 21.52 -2.56
N GLY A 421 16.05 21.42 -1.81
CA GLY A 421 16.04 21.55 -0.35
C GLY A 421 15.70 20.27 0.43
N MET A 422 15.41 19.16 -0.23
CA MET A 422 15.27 17.86 0.43
C MET A 422 16.61 17.39 1.01
N PHE A 423 16.65 17.13 2.31
CA PHE A 423 17.80 16.52 2.97
C PHE A 423 17.67 15.01 2.96
N GLU A 424 18.58 14.32 2.26
CA GLU A 424 18.60 12.86 2.20
C GLU A 424 19.84 12.31 2.93
N ALA A 425 19.62 11.36 3.84
CA ALA A 425 20.68 10.78 4.66
C ALA A 425 20.68 9.25 4.66
N LYS A 426 21.89 8.68 4.68
CA LYS A 426 22.13 7.25 4.89
C LYS A 426 22.96 7.02 6.14
N PHE A 427 22.58 6.03 6.94
CA PHE A 427 23.32 5.63 8.13
C PHE A 427 23.61 4.14 8.05
N TYR A 428 24.89 3.80 7.98
CA TYR A 428 25.39 2.44 8.00
C TYR A 428 25.73 2.04 9.43
N GLY A 429 25.02 1.04 9.95
CA GLY A 429 25.18 0.55 11.32
C GLY A 429 25.25 -0.98 11.37
N LEU A 430 25.62 -1.49 12.54
CA LEU A 430 25.65 -2.90 12.87
C LEU A 430 24.34 -3.31 13.58
N GLY A 431 23.87 -4.53 13.35
CA GLY A 431 22.74 -5.10 14.07
C GLY A 431 22.94 -5.03 15.58
N ALA A 432 22.01 -4.35 16.26
CA ALA A 432 21.99 -4.06 17.70
C ALA A 432 22.99 -3.00 18.21
N ASP A 433 23.59 -2.17 17.36
CA ASP A 433 24.45 -1.05 17.81
C ASP A 433 23.70 0.22 18.25
N GLY A 434 22.37 0.24 18.09
CA GLY A 434 21.51 1.38 18.43
C GLY A 434 21.25 2.37 17.29
N THR A 435 21.89 2.24 16.13
CA THR A 435 21.76 3.16 14.97
C THR A 435 20.30 3.33 14.53
N VAL A 436 19.59 2.22 14.34
CA VAL A 436 18.18 2.26 13.91
C VAL A 436 17.29 2.91 14.96
N GLY A 437 17.50 2.60 16.24
CA GLY A 437 16.74 3.20 17.34
C GLY A 437 16.98 4.71 17.45
N ALA A 438 18.24 5.14 17.35
CA ALA A 438 18.62 6.54 17.31
C ALA A 438 17.97 7.26 16.12
N ASN A 439 17.96 6.66 14.93
CA ASN A 439 17.35 7.25 13.75
C ASN A 439 15.83 7.36 13.84
N LYS A 440 15.14 6.34 14.37
CA LYS A 440 13.69 6.44 14.68
C LYS A 440 13.42 7.59 15.65
N ASN A 441 14.25 7.74 16.68
CA ASN A 441 14.14 8.83 17.64
C ASN A 441 14.41 10.20 17.01
N SER A 442 15.43 10.34 16.18
CA SER A 442 15.75 11.57 15.44
C SER A 442 14.59 12.00 14.53
N VAL A 443 13.98 11.06 13.81
CA VAL A 443 12.83 11.32 12.93
C VAL A 443 11.64 11.82 13.74
N LYS A 444 11.38 11.22 14.90
CA LYS A 444 10.34 11.69 15.82
C LYS A 444 10.65 13.07 16.39
N ILE A 445 11.88 13.33 16.82
CA ILE A 445 12.29 14.66 17.33
C ILE A 445 12.09 15.73 16.26
N ILE A 446 12.56 15.50 15.03
CA ILE A 446 12.42 16.47 13.95
C ILE A 446 10.94 16.63 13.58
N GLY A 447 10.19 15.54 13.46
CA GLY A 447 8.77 15.58 13.12
C GLY A 447 7.90 16.29 14.16
N ASP A 448 8.17 16.08 15.45
CA ASP A 448 7.38 16.63 16.56
C ASP A 448 7.75 18.08 16.88
N ASN A 449 8.99 18.52 16.59
CA ASN A 449 9.50 19.85 16.98
C ASN A 449 9.73 20.80 15.81
N THR A 450 9.41 20.40 14.57
CA THR A 450 9.51 21.25 13.39
C THR A 450 8.31 21.05 12.47
N ASP A 451 8.10 21.97 11.52
CA ASP A 451 7.07 21.84 10.49
C ASP A 451 7.50 20.97 9.30
N LYS A 452 8.70 20.37 9.35
CA LYS A 452 9.22 19.56 8.25
C LYS A 452 8.44 18.26 8.08
N HIS A 453 8.28 17.85 6.84
CA HIS A 453 7.94 16.48 6.50
C HIS A 453 9.15 15.60 6.80
N CYS A 454 8.89 14.43 7.37
CA CYS A 454 9.91 13.47 7.77
C CYS A 454 9.55 12.11 7.20
N GLN A 455 10.55 11.40 6.68
CA GLN A 455 10.42 10.03 6.22
C GLN A 455 11.61 9.21 6.73
N ALA A 456 11.36 7.96 7.14
CA ALA A 456 12.42 7.01 7.41
C ALA A 456 12.07 5.60 6.96
N TYR A 457 13.06 4.92 6.39
CA TYR A 457 13.01 3.53 5.99
C TYR A 457 14.28 2.82 6.44
N PHE A 458 14.15 1.57 6.90
CA PHE A 458 15.25 0.82 7.48
C PHE A 458 15.45 -0.49 6.74
N SER A 459 16.63 -0.66 6.14
CA SER A 459 17.07 -1.91 5.53
C SER A 459 17.80 -2.74 6.57
N TYR A 460 17.34 -3.97 6.77
CA TYR A 460 17.92 -4.93 7.71
C TYR A 460 18.54 -6.12 6.97
N ASP A 461 19.58 -6.70 7.56
CA ASP A 461 20.13 -7.99 7.15
C ASP A 461 19.29 -9.15 7.72
N SER A 462 19.35 -10.28 7.04
CA SER A 462 18.84 -11.59 7.48
C SER A 462 19.53 -12.12 8.75
N LYS A 463 20.77 -11.68 9.01
CA LYS A 463 21.55 -12.07 10.20
C LYS A 463 21.00 -11.41 11.46
N LYS A 464 20.56 -12.22 12.43
CA LYS A 464 20.00 -11.76 13.70
C LYS A 464 20.97 -10.96 14.58
N SER A 465 22.28 -11.25 14.49
CA SER A 465 23.33 -10.56 15.27
C SER A 465 24.49 -10.19 14.36
N GLY A 466 25.03 -8.97 14.53
CA GLY A 466 26.17 -8.48 13.75
C GLY A 466 25.87 -8.31 12.25
N GLY A 467 24.58 -8.31 11.86
CA GLY A 467 24.15 -8.06 10.50
C GLY A 467 24.33 -6.60 10.09
N PHE A 468 24.35 -6.36 8.78
CA PHE A 468 24.37 -5.02 8.22
C PHE A 468 23.01 -4.31 8.42
N THR A 469 23.02 -3.01 8.72
CA THR A 469 21.81 -2.18 8.67
C THR A 469 22.08 -0.89 7.91
N CYS A 470 21.10 -0.45 7.11
CA CYS A 470 21.14 0.86 6.47
C CYS A 470 19.84 1.60 6.74
N SER A 471 19.94 2.75 7.41
CA SER A 471 18.79 3.65 7.59
C SER A 471 18.80 4.69 6.48
N HIS A 472 17.63 4.95 5.90
CA HIS A 472 17.40 5.94 4.87
C HIS A 472 16.42 6.98 5.44
N LEU A 473 16.87 8.22 5.58
CA LEU A 473 16.08 9.29 6.19
C LEU A 473 15.94 10.43 5.19
N ARG A 474 14.76 11.04 5.15
CA ARG A 474 14.50 12.26 4.38
C ARG A 474 13.78 13.29 5.23
N PHE A 475 14.17 14.55 5.05
CA PHE A 475 13.53 15.70 5.68
C PHE A 475 13.38 16.81 4.66
N GLY A 476 12.19 17.43 4.59
CA GLY A 476 11.92 18.47 3.62
C GLY A 476 10.78 19.39 4.05
N ASP A 477 10.67 20.54 3.40
CA ASP A 477 9.57 21.50 3.60
C ASP A 477 8.35 21.16 2.72
N THR A 478 8.48 20.21 1.80
CA THR A 478 7.41 19.67 0.97
C THR A 478 7.12 18.21 1.32
N PRO A 479 5.91 17.70 1.02
CA PRO A 479 5.59 16.28 1.21
C PRO A 479 6.60 15.36 0.54
N ILE A 480 7.01 14.31 1.25
CA ILE A 480 8.01 13.34 0.76
C ILE A 480 7.28 12.18 0.09
N ARG A 481 7.45 12.04 -1.22
CA ARG A 481 6.85 10.97 -2.06
C ARG A 481 7.84 9.85 -2.41
N SER A 482 9.06 9.93 -1.88
CA SER A 482 10.18 9.09 -2.28
C SER A 482 10.10 7.69 -1.67
N THR A 483 9.17 6.86 -2.15
CA THR A 483 8.92 5.47 -1.70
C THR A 483 9.96 4.47 -2.23
N TYR A 484 11.22 4.87 -2.21
CA TYR A 484 12.40 4.12 -2.66
C TYR A 484 13.60 4.45 -1.77
N LEU A 485 14.69 3.68 -1.87
CA LEU A 485 15.89 3.91 -1.04
C LEU A 485 16.57 5.24 -1.36
N VAL A 486 17.29 5.82 -0.40
CA VAL A 486 18.15 6.97 -0.67
C VAL A 486 19.35 6.52 -1.53
N ASN A 487 19.39 6.97 -2.78
CA ASN A 487 20.46 6.68 -3.75
C ASN A 487 21.40 7.87 -3.99
N THR A 488 20.94 9.09 -3.72
CA THR A 488 21.73 10.33 -3.90
C THR A 488 21.83 11.13 -2.59
N PRO A 489 22.41 10.58 -1.51
CA PRO A 489 22.41 11.26 -0.20
C PRO A 489 23.21 12.57 -0.19
N ASN A 490 22.77 13.52 0.64
CA ASN A 490 23.55 14.69 1.05
C ASN A 490 24.44 14.40 2.26
N PHE A 491 24.03 13.42 3.07
CA PHE A 491 24.73 13.03 4.29
C PHE A 491 24.85 11.51 4.37
N VAL A 492 26.05 11.03 4.65
CA VAL A 492 26.30 9.62 4.92
C VAL A 492 27.03 9.50 6.25
N ALA A 493 26.51 8.67 7.15
CA ALA A 493 27.22 8.24 8.34
C ALA A 493 27.59 6.76 8.26
N CYS A 494 28.84 6.43 8.57
CA CYS A 494 29.32 5.07 8.75
C CYS A 494 29.75 4.87 10.20
N HIS A 495 28.94 4.13 10.96
CA HIS A 495 29.19 3.88 12.39
C HIS A 495 30.14 2.70 12.62
N VAL A 496 30.51 1.97 11.57
CA VAL A 496 31.33 0.76 11.63
C VAL A 496 32.51 0.90 10.66
N GLN A 497 33.69 1.26 11.16
CA GLN A 497 34.88 1.51 10.35
C GLN A 497 35.23 0.37 9.36
N ALA A 498 35.02 -0.89 9.74
CA ALA A 498 35.30 -2.05 8.89
C ALA A 498 34.50 -2.04 7.57
N TYR A 499 33.36 -1.36 7.53
CA TYR A 499 32.51 -1.29 6.34
C TYR A 499 33.15 -0.54 5.17
N LEU A 500 34.15 0.32 5.42
CA LEU A 500 34.90 0.99 4.35
C LEU A 500 35.57 0.01 3.39
N ASN A 501 35.99 -1.16 3.89
CA ASN A 501 36.67 -2.19 3.10
C ASN A 501 35.70 -3.22 2.52
N MET A 502 34.44 -3.21 2.95
CA MET A 502 33.44 -4.22 2.62
C MET A 502 32.34 -3.70 1.69
N TYR A 503 32.03 -2.41 1.80
CA TYR A 503 30.93 -1.77 1.11
C TYR A 503 31.37 -0.41 0.57
N ASP A 504 30.81 -0.04 -0.58
CA ASP A 504 30.90 1.32 -1.09
C ASP A 504 29.90 2.22 -0.32
N VAL A 505 30.34 2.69 0.85
CA VAL A 505 29.48 3.47 1.77
C VAL A 505 29.23 4.89 1.27
N THR A 506 30.10 5.44 0.43
CA THR A 506 29.96 6.80 -0.14
C THR A 506 29.28 6.80 -1.51
N ARG A 507 28.88 5.64 -2.03
CA ARG A 507 28.15 5.52 -3.30
C ARG A 507 26.97 6.50 -3.38
N GLY A 508 27.00 7.34 -4.42
CA GLY A 508 25.95 8.30 -4.71
C GLY A 508 25.94 9.55 -3.82
N LEU A 509 26.89 9.68 -2.87
CA LEU A 509 27.05 10.90 -2.08
C LEU A 509 27.24 12.09 -3.04
N ARG A 510 26.34 13.07 -2.93
CA ARG A 510 26.36 14.25 -3.80
C ARG A 510 27.66 15.04 -3.58
N GLN A 511 28.08 15.77 -4.61
CA GLN A 511 29.20 16.72 -4.50
C GLN A 511 28.94 17.69 -3.34
N ASN A 512 29.98 17.93 -2.51
CA ASN A 512 29.90 18.70 -1.26
C ASN A 512 28.98 18.10 -0.17
N GLY A 513 28.58 16.83 -0.32
CA GLY A 513 27.91 16.07 0.73
C GLY A 513 28.83 15.81 1.92
N THR A 514 28.23 15.55 3.08
CA THR A 514 28.96 15.30 4.32
C THR A 514 29.10 13.80 4.57
N PHE A 515 30.33 13.36 4.84
CA PHE A 515 30.61 11.99 5.29
C PHE A 515 31.06 12.00 6.75
N LEU A 516 30.28 11.36 7.62
CA LEU A 516 30.59 11.15 9.03
C LEU A 516 31.10 9.71 9.22
N LEU A 517 32.31 9.56 9.72
CA LEU A 517 32.92 8.25 9.99
C LEU A 517 33.23 8.09 11.48
N ASN A 518 32.69 7.03 12.09
CA ASN A 518 33.16 6.55 13.38
C ASN A 518 34.44 5.73 13.17
N THR A 519 35.59 6.23 13.64
CA THR A 519 36.90 5.62 13.42
C THR A 519 37.83 5.79 14.61
N ILE A 520 38.72 4.81 14.82
CA ILE A 520 39.84 4.92 15.76
C ILE A 520 41.10 5.52 15.12
N TRP A 521 41.10 5.72 13.80
CA TRP A 521 42.23 6.30 13.08
C TRP A 521 42.45 7.76 13.47
N ASN A 522 43.70 8.13 13.66
CA ASN A 522 44.09 9.54 13.73
C ASN A 522 44.08 10.19 12.33
N ALA A 523 44.34 11.49 12.25
CA ALA A 523 44.27 12.24 10.99
C ALA A 523 45.23 11.71 9.89
N GLU A 524 46.45 11.29 10.26
CA GLU A 524 47.41 10.75 9.29
C GLU A 524 47.01 9.36 8.80
N GLU A 525 46.50 8.51 9.69
CA GLU A 525 45.99 7.18 9.35
C GLU A 525 44.75 7.30 8.47
N LEU A 526 43.85 8.23 8.78
CA LEU A 526 42.64 8.49 8.00
C LEU A 526 42.98 8.86 6.56
N ALA A 527 43.93 9.79 6.36
CA ALA A 527 44.36 10.22 5.03
C ALA A 527 45.04 9.11 4.20
N LYS A 528 45.56 8.06 4.84
CA LYS A 528 46.17 6.91 4.15
C LYS A 528 45.16 5.84 3.75
N ASN A 529 44.00 5.79 4.41
CA ASN A 529 43.01 4.73 4.24
C ASN A 529 41.72 5.18 3.52
N LEU A 530 41.58 6.48 3.22
CA LEU A 530 40.46 7.04 2.46
C LEU A 530 40.82 7.32 0.99
#